data_AF-A0A660SNE1-F1
#
_entry.id   AF-A0A660SNE1-F1
#
_cell.length_a   1.000
_cell.length_b   1.000
_cell.length_c   1.000
_cell.angle_alpha   90.00
_cell.angle_beta   90.00
_cell.angle_gamma   90.00
#
_symmetry.space_group_name_H-M   'P 1'
#
loop_
_entity.id
_entity.type
_entity.pdbx_description
1 polymer ?
#
loop_
_entity_poly.entity_id
_entity_poly.type
_entity_poly.pdbx_seq_one_letter_code
_entity_poly.pdbx_strand_id
1 'polypeptide(L)'
;MVYIAMKKIIIPIFLLVLFMNNAEGKYFISARGNNIGEYNIFSSKDTLFTITKLSFNILGFKKEIYDTTYAIINPDYTLKSFYYKHVEGRKTKIIRGSVCDNYVLLEGDDNRKIPFKSGDRIYSDIGIELFLRKIKIDDSLSILSSGLWDIKKMRVRTSKDTTMIISGSGTFEYIYKDNIFIDMIGPGGLKISQIEKTFPGTDILNSYKIKAIGDKISETRMYKKIVIEKPDSVRFNNYNGFQSVSSNYLFIKPRSVFDTLNDNSLLISTNYYDFDNLIFKDIIMQLKLNSIIEITEYIHKIMKPHPNMYPERASEIFSNHNGDCSEYATLLTALLRASNYPAYNVYGLIFMKGYYYYHAWVRVKGDKGWFCVDPTRGCICDAKYIILQEDKTGGFSKDIKFLPISKLKIMYSEVLDD
;
A
#
# COMPACT_ATOMS: atom_id res chain seq x y z
N MET A 1 37.80 7.39 -3.45
CA MET A 1 37.85 6.42 -4.58
C MET A 1 36.64 5.50 -4.70
N VAL A 2 35.72 5.44 -3.72
CA VAL A 2 34.48 4.62 -3.81
C VAL A 2 33.40 5.25 -4.71
N TYR A 3 33.45 6.58 -4.92
CA TYR A 3 32.42 7.37 -5.61
C TYR A 3 32.37 7.19 -7.15
N ILE A 4 33.40 6.59 -7.77
CA ILE A 4 33.48 6.45 -9.24
C ILE A 4 32.99 5.08 -9.73
N ALA A 5 32.89 4.08 -8.86
CA ALA A 5 32.47 2.73 -9.24
C ALA A 5 30.95 2.55 -9.44
N MET A 6 30.12 3.46 -8.90
CA MET A 6 28.65 3.30 -8.88
C MET A 6 27.96 3.60 -10.23
N LYS A 7 28.61 4.32 -11.16
CA LYS A 7 27.99 4.69 -12.46
C LYS A 7 27.81 3.52 -13.44
N LYS A 8 28.38 2.34 -13.16
CA LYS A 8 28.34 1.18 -14.06
C LYS A 8 28.10 -0.13 -13.30
N ILE A 9 26.94 -0.27 -12.65
CA ILE A 9 26.38 -1.62 -12.50
C ILE A 9 25.72 -1.97 -13.86
N ILE A 10 26.57 -2.27 -14.85
CA ILE A 10 26.16 -3.10 -15.97
C ILE A 10 26.21 -4.49 -15.37
N ILE A 11 25.06 -5.06 -15.02
CA ILE A 11 24.99 -6.50 -14.76
C ILE A 11 25.44 -7.15 -16.07
N PRO A 12 26.62 -7.81 -16.12
CA PRO A 12 27.01 -8.51 -17.32
C PRO A 12 25.94 -9.58 -17.55
N ILE A 13 25.35 -9.62 -18.74
CA ILE A 13 24.42 -10.67 -19.18
C ILE A 13 24.98 -12.07 -18.84
N PHE A 14 26.31 -12.20 -18.80
CA PHE A 14 27.06 -13.37 -18.37
C PHE A 14 26.79 -13.84 -16.93
N LEU A 15 26.61 -12.92 -15.96
CA LEU A 15 26.25 -13.28 -14.58
C LEU A 15 24.83 -13.82 -14.52
N LEU A 16 23.90 -13.28 -15.30
CA LEU A 16 22.52 -13.78 -15.41
C LEU A 16 22.51 -15.25 -15.90
N VAL A 17 23.31 -15.56 -16.91
CA VAL A 17 23.42 -16.92 -17.50
C VAL A 17 24.04 -17.93 -16.53
N LEU A 18 24.99 -17.52 -15.68
CA LEU A 18 25.60 -18.39 -14.66
C LEU A 18 24.62 -18.77 -13.53
N PHE A 19 23.69 -17.90 -13.17
CA PHE A 19 22.67 -18.20 -12.15
C PHE A 19 21.49 -19.02 -12.68
N MET A 20 21.22 -19.01 -13.99
CA MET A 20 20.03 -19.67 -14.57
C MET A 20 20.02 -21.20 -14.45
N ASN A 21 21.14 -21.85 -14.10
CA ASN A 21 21.21 -23.31 -14.10
C ASN A 21 20.94 -23.97 -12.73
N ASN A 22 20.89 -23.25 -11.61
CA ASN A 22 20.52 -23.81 -10.29
C ASN A 22 19.93 -22.73 -9.37
N ALA A 23 18.60 -22.63 -9.30
CA ALA A 23 17.93 -21.82 -8.29
C ALA A 23 18.13 -22.45 -6.90
N GLU A 24 18.44 -21.64 -5.89
CA GLU A 24 18.49 -22.11 -4.49
C GLU A 24 17.10 -22.41 -3.95
N GLY A 25 16.08 -21.75 -4.50
CA GLY A 25 14.70 -22.16 -4.33
C GLY A 25 13.78 -21.55 -5.38
N LYS A 26 12.79 -22.35 -5.80
CA LYS A 26 11.62 -21.90 -6.55
C LYS A 26 10.41 -22.00 -5.63
N TYR A 27 9.69 -20.88 -5.49
CA TYR A 27 8.53 -20.79 -4.62
C TYR A 27 7.34 -20.22 -5.40
N PHE A 28 6.15 -20.65 -5.01
CA PHE A 28 4.88 -20.15 -5.49
C PHE A 28 4.31 -19.19 -4.46
N ILE A 29 3.82 -18.06 -4.94
CA ILE A 29 3.19 -17.04 -4.12
C ILE A 29 1.69 -17.20 -4.31
N SER A 30 0.98 -17.36 -3.21
CA SER A 30 -0.47 -17.41 -3.19
C SER A 30 -1.04 -16.37 -2.23
N ALA A 31 -2.22 -15.85 -2.55
CA ALA A 31 -2.96 -14.98 -1.67
C ALA A 31 -4.41 -15.47 -1.59
N ARG A 32 -4.85 -15.79 -0.38
CA ARG A 32 -6.22 -16.25 -0.08
C ARG A 32 -6.64 -17.47 -0.91
N GLY A 33 -5.70 -18.38 -1.12
CA GLY A 33 -5.90 -19.58 -1.93
C GLY A 33 -5.61 -19.38 -3.42
N ASN A 34 -5.58 -18.17 -3.96
CA ASN A 34 -5.24 -18.02 -5.38
C ASN A 34 -3.72 -18.08 -5.57
N ASN A 35 -3.24 -18.84 -6.55
CA ASN A 35 -1.86 -18.69 -7.03
C ASN A 35 -1.76 -17.32 -7.71
N ILE A 36 -0.87 -16.46 -7.21
CA ILE A 36 -0.69 -15.09 -7.71
C ILE A 36 0.71 -14.89 -8.30
N GLY A 37 1.53 -15.93 -8.37
CA GLY A 37 2.86 -15.81 -8.95
C GLY A 37 3.87 -16.83 -8.49
N GLU A 38 5.10 -16.62 -8.93
CA GLU A 38 6.28 -17.38 -8.57
C GLU A 38 7.44 -16.45 -8.22
N TYR A 39 8.34 -16.99 -7.42
CA TYR A 39 9.50 -16.30 -6.90
C TYR A 39 10.67 -17.28 -6.92
N ASN A 40 11.73 -16.89 -7.61
CA ASN A 40 12.97 -17.65 -7.67
C ASN A 40 14.05 -16.88 -6.95
N ILE A 41 14.80 -17.57 -6.11
CA ILE A 41 15.97 -17.01 -5.43
C ILE A 41 17.23 -17.79 -5.80
N PHE A 42 18.29 -17.03 -5.97
CA PHE A 42 19.64 -17.48 -6.25
C PHE A 42 20.55 -16.76 -5.25
N SER A 43 21.51 -17.47 -4.67
CA SER A 43 22.57 -16.84 -3.90
C SER A 43 23.94 -17.31 -4.34
N SER A 44 24.94 -16.46 -4.10
CA SER A 44 26.35 -16.81 -4.22
C SER A 44 27.14 -15.96 -3.24
N LYS A 45 27.74 -16.59 -2.22
CA LYS A 45 28.63 -16.02 -1.19
C LYS A 45 28.14 -14.72 -0.52
N ASP A 46 28.21 -13.59 -1.24
CA ASP A 46 27.89 -12.23 -0.82
C ASP A 46 26.78 -11.58 -1.68
N THR A 47 26.12 -12.36 -2.53
CA THR A 47 25.08 -11.88 -3.45
C THR A 47 23.79 -12.67 -3.32
N LEU A 48 22.68 -11.94 -3.36
CA LEU A 48 21.32 -12.47 -3.47
C LEU A 48 20.70 -11.92 -4.74
N PHE A 49 20.09 -12.79 -5.53
CA PHE A 49 19.40 -12.44 -6.75
C PHE A 49 18.02 -13.07 -6.77
N THR A 50 17.00 -12.30 -7.11
CA THR A 50 15.63 -12.79 -7.18
C THR A 50 14.93 -12.35 -8.44
N ILE A 51 14.07 -13.25 -8.92
CA ILE A 51 13.12 -12.99 -10.00
C ILE A 51 11.74 -13.35 -9.47
N THR A 52 10.89 -12.35 -9.35
CA THR A 52 9.48 -12.50 -8.98
C THR A 52 8.62 -12.26 -10.21
N LYS A 53 7.71 -13.17 -10.49
CA LYS A 53 6.65 -12.99 -11.48
C LYS A 53 5.32 -13.09 -10.76
N LEU A 54 4.58 -11.99 -10.67
CA LEU A 54 3.23 -12.01 -10.14
C LEU A 54 2.22 -11.91 -11.29
N SER A 55 1.15 -12.68 -11.21
CA SER A 55 -0.02 -12.51 -12.04
C SER A 55 -1.28 -12.63 -11.21
N PHE A 56 -2.10 -11.59 -11.23
CA PHE A 56 -3.35 -11.58 -10.50
C PHE A 56 -4.40 -10.74 -11.21
N ASN A 57 -5.66 -10.98 -10.85
CA ASN A 57 -6.79 -10.20 -11.32
C ASN A 57 -7.25 -9.24 -10.21
N ILE A 58 -7.27 -7.95 -10.51
CA ILE A 58 -7.79 -6.89 -9.66
C ILE A 58 -8.91 -6.17 -10.42
N LEU A 59 -10.15 -6.21 -9.94
CA LEU A 59 -11.31 -5.56 -10.56
C LEU A 59 -11.54 -5.96 -12.03
N GLY A 60 -11.22 -7.20 -12.40
CA GLY A 60 -11.29 -7.67 -13.79
C GLY A 60 -10.06 -7.35 -14.64
N PHE A 61 -9.09 -6.58 -14.14
CA PHE A 61 -7.83 -6.33 -14.83
C PHE A 61 -6.81 -7.41 -14.48
N LYS A 62 -6.41 -8.21 -15.48
CA LYS A 62 -5.25 -9.09 -15.36
C LYS A 62 -4.00 -8.22 -15.32
N LYS A 63 -3.24 -8.36 -14.23
CA LYS A 63 -1.99 -7.66 -14.01
C LYS A 63 -0.85 -8.66 -14.01
N GLU A 64 0.23 -8.30 -14.67
CA GLU A 64 1.48 -9.05 -14.66
C GLU A 64 2.60 -8.12 -14.21
N ILE A 65 3.35 -8.59 -13.22
CA ILE A 65 4.46 -7.87 -12.61
C ILE A 65 5.68 -8.74 -12.68
N TYR A 66 6.79 -8.12 -13.03
CA TYR A 66 8.10 -8.75 -13.05
C TYR A 66 9.05 -7.91 -12.22
N ASP A 67 9.45 -8.43 -11.06
CA ASP A 67 10.45 -7.82 -10.20
C ASP A 67 11.76 -8.57 -10.31
N THR A 68 12.85 -7.82 -10.42
CA THR A 68 14.22 -8.33 -10.39
C THR A 68 14.99 -7.58 -9.34
N THR A 69 15.53 -8.32 -8.37
CA THR A 69 16.36 -7.73 -7.33
C THR A 69 17.73 -8.37 -7.34
N TYR A 70 18.75 -7.53 -7.20
CA TYR A 70 20.12 -7.94 -6.98
C TYR A 70 20.62 -7.22 -5.73
N ALA A 71 20.97 -7.96 -4.68
CA ALA A 71 21.49 -7.41 -3.44
C ALA A 71 22.90 -7.94 -3.17
N ILE A 72 23.77 -7.05 -2.70
CA ILE A 72 25.08 -7.38 -2.15
C ILE A 72 24.94 -7.30 -0.63
N ILE A 73 25.37 -8.35 0.06
CA ILE A 73 25.28 -8.50 1.51
C ILE A 73 26.67 -8.68 2.12
N ASN A 74 26.79 -8.30 3.39
CA ASN A 74 27.96 -8.58 4.21
C ASN A 74 27.93 -10.05 4.70
N PRO A 75 29.04 -10.58 5.24
CA PRO A 75 29.09 -11.94 5.79
C PRO A 75 28.09 -12.22 6.91
N ASP A 76 27.62 -11.17 7.57
CA ASP A 76 26.62 -11.21 8.63
C ASP A 76 25.18 -11.02 8.10
N TYR A 77 25.01 -11.11 6.77
CA TYR A 77 23.78 -10.94 6.00
C TYR A 77 23.18 -9.54 5.98
N THR A 78 23.87 -8.54 6.55
CA THR A 78 23.42 -7.15 6.42
C THR A 78 23.55 -6.65 4.99
N LEU A 79 22.60 -5.82 4.59
CA LEU A 79 22.56 -5.24 3.25
C LEU A 79 23.69 -4.22 3.08
N LYS A 80 24.44 -4.34 1.99
CA LYS A 80 25.46 -3.37 1.59
C LYS A 80 24.94 -2.45 0.48
N SER A 81 24.32 -3.05 -0.54
CA SER A 81 23.72 -2.32 -1.66
C SER A 81 22.73 -3.21 -2.39
N PHE A 82 21.86 -2.61 -3.18
CA PHE A 82 20.95 -3.35 -4.05
C PHE A 82 20.63 -2.59 -5.35
N TYR A 83 20.18 -3.35 -6.33
CA TYR A 83 19.50 -2.92 -7.53
C TYR A 83 18.14 -3.58 -7.57
N TYR A 84 17.11 -2.80 -7.85
CA TYR A 84 15.74 -3.25 -7.99
C TYR A 84 15.18 -2.75 -9.30
N LYS A 85 14.53 -3.64 -10.04
CA LYS A 85 13.78 -3.32 -11.25
C LYS A 85 12.39 -3.92 -11.12
N HIS A 86 11.38 -3.08 -11.26
CA HIS A 86 9.98 -3.46 -11.35
C HIS A 86 9.48 -3.16 -12.75
N VAL A 87 8.78 -4.11 -13.33
CA VAL A 87 8.10 -3.96 -14.62
C VAL A 87 6.63 -4.32 -14.44
N GLU A 88 5.76 -3.39 -14.79
CA GLU A 88 4.31 -3.56 -14.78
C GLU A 88 3.75 -3.06 -16.12
N GLY A 89 3.33 -4.00 -16.98
CA GLY A 89 2.90 -3.67 -18.34
C GLY A 89 4.00 -2.93 -19.12
N ARG A 90 3.77 -1.65 -19.45
CA ARG A 90 4.75 -0.78 -20.12
C ARG A 90 5.57 0.07 -19.16
N LYS A 91 5.19 0.14 -17.89
CA LYS A 91 5.88 0.93 -16.86
C LYS A 91 7.10 0.16 -16.36
N THR A 92 8.21 0.85 -16.18
CA THR A 92 9.43 0.29 -15.56
C THR A 92 9.92 1.25 -14.50
N LYS A 93 10.17 0.73 -13.30
CA LYS A 93 10.77 1.48 -12.18
C LYS A 93 12.08 0.82 -11.79
N ILE A 94 13.12 1.62 -11.61
CA ILE A 94 14.48 1.22 -11.26
C ILE A 94 14.92 2.02 -10.04
N ILE A 95 15.28 1.29 -8.98
CA ILE A 95 15.84 1.86 -7.77
C ILE A 95 17.16 1.17 -7.48
N ARG A 96 18.17 1.97 -7.16
CA ARG A 96 19.45 1.52 -6.63
C ARG A 96 19.55 2.01 -5.21
N GLY A 97 20.11 1.20 -4.33
CA GLY A 97 20.37 1.65 -2.98
C GLY A 97 21.73 1.22 -2.45
N SER A 98 22.29 2.07 -1.61
CA SER A 98 23.57 1.84 -0.91
C SER A 98 23.41 2.15 0.56
N VAL A 99 23.86 1.24 1.42
CA VAL A 99 23.85 1.46 2.87
C VAL A 99 25.08 2.28 3.24
N CYS A 100 24.86 3.43 3.87
CA CYS A 100 25.86 4.31 4.47
C CYS A 100 25.74 4.24 6.00
N ASP A 101 26.64 4.89 6.74
CA ASP A 101 26.77 4.75 8.21
C ASP A 101 25.45 4.92 8.99
N ASN A 102 24.58 5.84 8.58
CA ASN A 102 23.31 6.14 9.25
C ASN A 102 22.14 6.41 8.29
N TYR A 103 22.26 6.04 7.02
CA TYR A 103 21.17 6.12 6.06
C TYR A 103 21.35 5.14 4.89
N VAL A 104 20.25 4.78 4.25
CA VAL A 104 20.27 4.15 2.93
C VAL A 104 20.05 5.25 1.89
N LEU A 105 21.01 5.40 0.97
CA LEU A 105 20.85 6.27 -0.19
C LEU A 105 20.04 5.53 -1.24
N LEU A 106 18.97 6.13 -1.75
CA LEU A 106 18.22 5.65 -2.91
C LEU A 106 18.49 6.55 -4.12
N GLU A 107 18.66 5.92 -5.28
CA GLU A 107 18.91 6.58 -6.56
C GLU A 107 18.12 5.93 -7.69
N GLY A 108 17.71 6.72 -8.69
CA GLY A 108 16.95 6.27 -9.87
C GLY A 108 15.60 6.96 -9.94
N ASP A 109 14.53 6.18 -9.99
CA ASP A 109 13.15 6.71 -9.97
C ASP A 109 12.71 7.21 -8.59
N ASP A 110 13.46 6.91 -7.53
CA ASP A 110 13.31 7.49 -6.19
C ASP A 110 14.68 7.95 -5.68
N ASN A 111 14.84 9.26 -5.47
CA ASN A 111 16.10 9.87 -5.04
C ASN A 111 15.93 10.47 -3.64
N ARG A 112 16.26 9.69 -2.60
CA ARG A 112 16.14 10.13 -1.20
C ARG A 112 17.09 9.39 -0.27
N LYS A 113 17.24 9.92 0.94
CA LYS A 113 17.97 9.25 2.03
C LYS A 113 16.97 8.71 3.04
N ILE A 114 17.08 7.44 3.39
CA ILE A 114 16.29 6.80 4.44
C ILE A 114 17.16 6.70 5.69
N PRO A 115 16.96 7.57 6.70
CA PRO A 115 17.79 7.57 7.89
C PRO A 115 17.52 6.34 8.77
N PHE A 116 18.55 5.87 9.48
CA PHE A 116 18.46 4.86 10.53
C PHE A 116 19.49 5.16 11.63
N LYS A 117 19.40 4.50 12.80
CA LYS A 117 20.34 4.78 13.89
C LYS A 117 21.70 4.18 13.56
N SER A 118 22.78 4.95 13.76
CA SER A 118 24.13 4.45 13.56
C SER A 118 24.36 3.14 14.34
N GLY A 119 24.90 2.13 13.66
CA GLY A 119 25.09 0.78 14.21
C GLY A 119 23.89 -0.17 14.06
N ASP A 120 22.72 0.30 13.62
CA ASP A 120 21.61 -0.61 13.28
C ASP A 120 22.00 -1.50 12.08
N ARG A 121 21.74 -2.81 12.23
CA ARG A 121 21.96 -3.81 11.17
C ARG A 121 20.74 -3.88 10.27
N ILE A 122 20.90 -3.48 9.01
CA ILE A 122 19.81 -3.42 8.02
C ILE A 122 19.84 -4.69 7.16
N TYR A 123 18.69 -5.34 7.00
CA TYR A 123 18.51 -6.52 6.15
C TYR A 123 17.52 -6.21 5.03
N SER A 124 17.59 -6.96 3.92
CA SER A 124 16.57 -6.92 2.87
C SER A 124 15.40 -7.82 3.25
N ASP A 125 14.16 -7.44 2.89
CA ASP A 125 13.01 -8.35 2.93
C ASP A 125 13.08 -9.45 1.87
N ILE A 126 13.83 -9.22 0.80
CA ILE A 126 14.02 -10.16 -0.29
C ILE A 126 15.11 -11.17 0.07
N GLY A 127 14.78 -12.45 0.00
CA GLY A 127 15.69 -13.54 0.34
C GLY A 127 15.92 -13.75 1.83
N ILE A 128 15.18 -13.02 2.67
CA ILE A 128 15.28 -13.09 4.13
C ILE A 128 15.06 -14.52 4.64
N GLU A 129 14.20 -15.27 3.98
CA GLU A 129 13.90 -16.67 4.27
C GLU A 129 15.14 -17.58 4.26
N LEU A 130 16.16 -17.29 3.44
CA LEU A 130 17.37 -18.12 3.32
C LEU A 130 18.35 -17.95 4.48
N PHE A 131 18.29 -16.81 5.18
CA PHE A 131 19.29 -16.46 6.19
C PHE A 131 18.72 -16.11 7.56
N LEU A 132 17.40 -16.03 7.75
CA LEU A 132 16.77 -15.76 9.05
C LEU A 132 17.25 -16.69 10.17
N ARG A 133 17.51 -17.97 9.87
CA ARG A 133 18.05 -18.93 10.84
C ARG A 133 19.57 -18.89 11.01
N LYS A 134 20.26 -18.19 10.11
CA LYS A 134 21.74 -18.05 10.11
C LYS A 134 22.18 -16.80 10.85
N ILE A 135 21.29 -15.83 11.02
CA ILE A 135 21.56 -14.60 11.78
C ILE A 135 21.27 -14.80 13.27
N LYS A 136 22.16 -14.27 14.12
CA LYS A 136 21.89 -14.12 15.54
C LYS A 136 20.96 -12.92 15.72
N ILE A 137 19.72 -13.20 16.11
CA ILE A 137 18.69 -12.18 16.34
C ILE A 137 18.41 -12.15 17.84
N ASP A 138 18.58 -10.98 18.45
CA ASP A 138 18.27 -10.80 19.87
C ASP A 138 16.74 -10.76 20.05
N ASP A 139 16.10 -9.64 19.68
CA ASP A 139 14.64 -9.44 19.78
C ASP A 139 14.01 -8.77 18.54
N SER A 140 14.82 -8.12 17.72
CA SER A 140 14.33 -7.32 16.59
C SER A 140 15.35 -7.23 15.47
N LEU A 141 14.86 -6.94 14.27
CA LEU A 141 15.67 -6.70 13.09
C LEU A 141 15.13 -5.50 12.30
N SER A 142 16.00 -4.77 11.62
CA SER A 142 15.62 -3.65 10.77
C SER A 142 15.58 -4.12 9.32
N ILE A 143 14.41 -4.08 8.69
CA ILE A 143 14.21 -4.52 7.30
C ILE A 143 14.01 -3.30 6.41
N LEU A 144 14.77 -3.22 5.33
CA LEU A 144 14.41 -2.37 4.20
C LEU A 144 13.35 -3.08 3.36
N SER A 145 12.15 -2.51 3.31
CA SER A 145 11.07 -3.03 2.47
C SER A 145 11.27 -2.64 1.01
N SER A 146 11.29 -3.62 0.12
CA SER A 146 11.36 -3.43 -1.35
C SER A 146 10.07 -2.88 -1.96
N GLY A 147 8.93 -2.94 -1.24
CA GLY A 147 7.68 -2.37 -1.72
C GLY A 147 7.45 -0.91 -1.33
N LEU A 148 7.87 -0.51 -0.13
CA LEU A 148 7.66 0.84 0.40
C LEU A 148 8.93 1.69 0.40
N TRP A 149 10.09 1.08 0.15
CA TRP A 149 11.39 1.74 0.23
C TRP A 149 11.55 2.50 1.54
N ASP A 150 11.42 1.75 2.63
CA ASP A 150 11.48 2.28 3.99
C ASP A 150 12.03 1.23 4.94
N ILE A 151 12.66 1.69 6.01
CA ILE A 151 13.24 0.81 7.03
C ILE A 151 12.25 0.66 8.17
N LYS A 152 11.87 -0.58 8.45
CA LYS A 152 10.99 -0.92 9.57
C LYS A 152 11.70 -1.86 10.55
N LYS A 153 11.66 -1.50 11.82
CA LYS A 153 12.12 -2.35 12.91
C LYS A 153 11.02 -3.35 13.27
N MET A 154 11.29 -4.63 13.06
CA MET A 154 10.37 -5.72 13.30
C MET A 154 10.81 -6.54 14.50
N ARG A 155 9.86 -7.02 15.30
CA ARG A 155 10.15 -7.98 16.38
C ARG A 155 10.30 -9.37 15.79
N VAL A 156 11.18 -10.17 16.39
CA VAL A 156 11.41 -11.54 15.95
C VAL A 156 11.17 -12.50 17.09
N ARG A 157 10.52 -13.63 16.78
CA ARG A 157 10.38 -14.75 17.72
C ARG A 157 10.67 -16.04 16.99
N THR A 158 11.64 -16.79 17.49
CA THR A 158 12.02 -18.09 16.93
C THR A 158 11.59 -19.19 17.90
N SER A 159 10.99 -20.25 17.37
CA SER A 159 10.61 -21.46 18.11
C SER A 159 10.84 -22.66 17.23
N LYS A 160 11.56 -23.68 17.71
CA LYS A 160 11.88 -24.96 17.02
C LYS A 160 12.02 -24.86 15.49
N ASP A 161 10.92 -24.96 14.74
CA ASP A 161 10.82 -25.04 13.28
C ASP A 161 10.25 -23.76 12.63
N THR A 162 9.97 -22.72 13.40
CA THR A 162 9.34 -21.47 12.94
C THR A 162 10.09 -20.22 13.40
N THR A 163 10.20 -19.23 12.53
CA THR A 163 10.65 -17.87 12.84
C THR A 163 9.56 -16.89 12.47
N MET A 164 9.07 -16.11 13.43
CA MET A 164 8.04 -15.11 13.24
C MET A 164 8.67 -13.72 13.17
N ILE A 165 8.35 -12.97 12.11
CA ILE A 165 8.64 -11.54 11.99
C ILE A 165 7.33 -10.78 12.25
N ILE A 166 7.31 -9.96 13.30
CA ILE A 166 6.11 -9.31 13.81
C ILE A 166 6.24 -7.80 13.63
N SER A 167 5.24 -7.23 12.95
CA SER A 167 5.08 -5.79 12.72
C SER A 167 3.77 -5.28 13.33
N GLY A 168 3.59 -3.96 13.40
CA GLY A 168 2.31 -3.36 13.80
C GLY A 168 1.15 -3.66 12.83
N SER A 169 1.46 -4.09 11.61
CA SER A 169 0.51 -4.40 10.54
C SER A 169 0.23 -5.90 10.36
N GLY A 170 0.96 -6.77 11.05
CA GLY A 170 0.80 -8.22 10.93
C GLY A 170 2.06 -9.03 11.22
N THR A 171 1.91 -10.35 11.18
CA THR A 171 2.97 -11.32 11.43
C THR A 171 3.25 -12.13 10.17
N PHE A 172 4.52 -12.33 9.88
CA PHE A 172 5.01 -13.27 8.88
C PHE A 172 5.64 -14.45 9.59
N GLU A 173 5.11 -15.64 9.37
CA GLU A 173 5.55 -16.90 9.98
C GLU A 173 6.36 -17.68 8.94
N TYR A 174 7.66 -17.80 9.13
CA TYR A 174 8.56 -18.57 8.27
C TYR A 174 8.78 -19.95 8.87
N ILE A 175 8.45 -20.99 8.13
CA ILE A 175 8.49 -22.39 8.55
C ILE A 175 9.65 -23.09 7.87
N TYR A 176 10.41 -23.83 8.65
CA TYR A 176 11.63 -24.50 8.26
C TYR A 176 11.57 -25.99 8.59
N LYS A 177 12.26 -26.80 7.78
CA LYS A 177 12.55 -28.19 8.08
C LYS A 177 14.04 -28.41 7.88
N ASP A 178 14.73 -28.90 8.91
CA ASP A 178 16.19 -29.10 8.87
C ASP A 178 16.96 -27.82 8.46
N ASN A 179 16.49 -26.66 8.95
CA ASN A 179 16.96 -25.31 8.61
C ASN A 179 16.79 -24.89 7.14
N ILE A 180 16.09 -25.69 6.32
CA ILE A 180 15.69 -25.35 4.97
C ILE A 180 14.30 -24.70 5.04
N PHE A 181 14.14 -23.56 4.37
CA PHE A 181 12.85 -22.87 4.30
C PHE A 181 11.83 -23.68 3.48
N ILE A 182 10.60 -23.79 3.99
CA ILE A 182 9.53 -24.60 3.38
C ILE A 182 8.36 -23.72 2.97
N ASP A 183 7.81 -22.98 3.94
CA ASP A 183 6.59 -22.20 3.81
C ASP A 183 6.74 -20.87 4.54
N MET A 184 6.16 -19.80 4.00
CA MET A 184 5.87 -18.58 4.75
C MET A 184 4.37 -18.33 4.74
N ILE A 185 3.82 -17.95 5.90
CA ILE A 185 2.43 -17.51 6.06
C ILE A 185 2.45 -16.06 6.52
N GLY A 186 1.81 -15.19 5.75
CA GLY A 186 1.76 -13.76 6.00
C GLY A 186 0.35 -13.24 6.26
N PRO A 187 0.24 -11.95 6.60
CA PRO A 187 -1.05 -11.30 6.76
C PRO A 187 -1.88 -11.34 5.47
N GLY A 188 -3.19 -11.25 5.61
CA GLY A 188 -4.11 -11.19 4.47
C GLY A 188 -4.27 -12.51 3.72
N GLY A 189 -3.74 -13.63 4.22
CA GLY A 189 -3.76 -14.93 3.56
C GLY A 189 -2.65 -15.10 2.52
N LEU A 190 -1.60 -14.28 2.59
CA LEU A 190 -0.38 -14.45 1.81
C LEU A 190 0.31 -15.75 2.23
N LYS A 191 0.76 -16.53 1.25
CA LYS A 191 1.56 -17.72 1.46
C LYS A 191 2.62 -17.84 0.38
N ILE A 192 3.85 -18.16 0.79
CA ILE A 192 4.94 -18.55 -0.11
C ILE A 192 5.27 -20.01 0.19
N SER A 193 5.35 -20.87 -0.83
CA SER A 193 5.63 -22.30 -0.65
C SER A 193 6.34 -22.92 -1.84
N GLN A 194 7.17 -23.94 -1.63
CA GLN A 194 7.78 -24.69 -2.74
C GLN A 194 6.75 -25.52 -3.54
N ILE A 195 5.61 -25.85 -2.91
CA ILE A 195 4.53 -26.61 -3.55
C ILE A 195 3.57 -25.64 -4.22
N GLU A 196 3.31 -25.83 -5.51
CA GLU A 196 2.26 -25.10 -6.23
C GLU A 196 0.90 -25.57 -5.72
N LYS A 197 0.10 -24.62 -5.20
CA LYS A 197 -1.30 -24.88 -4.86
C LYS A 197 -2.17 -23.99 -5.74
N THR A 198 -2.81 -24.59 -6.74
CA THR A 198 -3.78 -23.93 -7.60
C THR A 198 -5.18 -24.04 -7.02
N PHE A 199 -5.84 -22.92 -6.85
CA PHE A 199 -7.29 -22.84 -6.63
C PHE A 199 -7.90 -21.99 -7.75
N PRO A 200 -9.18 -22.20 -8.12
CA PRO A 200 -9.81 -21.48 -9.22
C PRO A 200 -9.67 -19.96 -9.03
N GLY A 201 -9.13 -19.30 -10.06
CA GLY A 201 -8.73 -17.90 -10.03
C GLY A 201 -9.90 -16.97 -9.69
N THR A 202 -9.92 -16.49 -8.46
CA THR A 202 -10.85 -15.45 -8.01
C THR A 202 -10.15 -14.10 -8.07
N ASP A 203 -10.88 -13.07 -8.50
CA ASP A 203 -10.43 -11.68 -8.41
C ASP A 203 -10.06 -11.38 -6.95
N ILE A 204 -8.80 -10.95 -6.76
CA ILE A 204 -8.22 -10.77 -5.45
C ILE A 204 -9.08 -9.82 -4.64
N LEU A 205 -9.50 -8.67 -5.18
CA LEU A 205 -10.32 -7.70 -4.45
C LEU A 205 -11.71 -8.24 -4.13
N ASN A 206 -12.30 -9.04 -5.03
CA ASN A 206 -13.58 -9.70 -4.74
C ASN A 206 -13.46 -10.71 -3.59
N SER A 207 -12.27 -11.25 -3.31
CA SER A 207 -12.03 -12.05 -2.10
C SER A 207 -12.00 -11.20 -0.81
N TYR A 208 -11.88 -9.86 -0.90
CA TYR A 208 -11.94 -8.91 0.23
C TYR A 208 -13.33 -8.31 0.46
N LYS A 209 -14.34 -8.67 -0.34
CA LYS A 209 -15.70 -8.16 -0.16
C LYS A 209 -16.25 -8.58 1.21
N ILE A 210 -16.79 -7.62 1.96
CA ILE A 210 -17.49 -7.90 3.21
C ILE A 210 -18.95 -8.13 2.89
N LYS A 211 -19.50 -9.28 3.26
CA LYS A 211 -20.93 -9.50 3.14
C LYS A 211 -21.64 -8.58 4.15
N ALA A 212 -22.47 -7.68 3.66
CA ALA A 212 -23.49 -7.06 4.49
C ALA A 212 -24.65 -8.05 4.64
N ILE A 213 -25.11 -8.27 5.86
CA ILE A 213 -26.23 -9.14 6.19
C ILE A 213 -27.24 -8.22 6.86
N GLY A 214 -28.49 -8.16 6.41
CA GLY A 214 -29.51 -7.24 6.97
C GLY A 214 -30.37 -6.56 5.91
N ASP A 215 -31.24 -5.63 6.34
CA ASP A 215 -32.17 -4.91 5.46
C ASP A 215 -31.46 -3.97 4.46
N LYS A 216 -32.14 -3.65 3.35
CA LYS A 216 -31.61 -2.76 2.31
C LYS A 216 -31.33 -1.36 2.87
N ILE A 217 -30.12 -0.86 2.61
CA ILE A 217 -29.74 0.53 2.87
C ILE A 217 -30.57 1.46 1.97
N SER A 218 -31.42 2.31 2.55
CA SER A 218 -32.11 3.38 1.80
C SER A 218 -31.10 4.38 1.22
N GLU A 219 -31.27 4.74 -0.06
CA GLU A 219 -30.33 5.60 -0.79
C GLU A 219 -30.56 7.11 -0.55
N THR A 220 -31.69 7.50 0.04
CA THR A 220 -32.17 8.90 -0.02
C THR A 220 -31.91 9.75 1.23
N ARG A 221 -31.35 9.18 2.30
CA ARG A 221 -31.25 9.86 3.61
C ARG A 221 -29.82 10.15 4.06
N MET A 222 -29.66 11.31 4.71
CA MET A 222 -28.37 11.95 5.02
C MET A 222 -27.63 11.29 6.22
N TYR A 223 -28.35 10.74 7.19
CA TYR A 223 -27.80 10.11 8.40
C TYR A 223 -28.06 8.61 8.43
N LYS A 224 -27.07 7.82 8.88
CA LYS A 224 -27.24 6.36 9.02
C LYS A 224 -26.61 5.85 10.31
N LYS A 225 -27.35 5.02 11.02
CA LYS A 225 -26.85 4.19 12.13
C LYS A 225 -26.50 2.82 11.54
N ILE A 226 -25.21 2.54 11.41
CA ILE A 226 -24.70 1.25 10.97
C ILE A 226 -24.39 0.39 12.19
N VAL A 227 -24.81 -0.87 12.17
CA VAL A 227 -24.47 -1.82 13.21
C VAL A 227 -23.56 -2.90 12.67
N ILE A 228 -22.49 -3.12 13.42
CA ILE A 228 -21.39 -3.95 13.00
C ILE A 228 -21.18 -5.04 14.04
N GLU A 229 -21.39 -6.28 13.62
CA GLU A 229 -20.89 -7.45 14.33
C GLU A 229 -19.43 -7.67 13.90
N LYS A 230 -18.52 -7.18 14.74
CA LYS A 230 -17.08 -7.26 14.50
C LYS A 230 -16.43 -8.25 15.47
N PRO A 231 -15.32 -8.91 15.08
CA PRO A 231 -14.45 -9.58 16.04
C PRO A 231 -13.93 -8.59 17.08
N ASP A 232 -13.66 -9.05 18.31
CA ASP A 232 -13.15 -8.21 19.41
C ASP A 232 -11.86 -7.45 19.05
N SER A 233 -11.08 -7.99 18.12
CA SER A 233 -9.82 -7.41 17.65
C SER A 233 -9.96 -6.20 16.71
N VAL A 234 -11.17 -5.91 16.21
CA VAL A 234 -11.39 -4.75 15.32
C VAL A 234 -11.96 -3.58 16.13
N ARG A 235 -11.41 -2.38 15.95
CA ARG A 235 -11.95 -1.14 16.54
C ARG A 235 -12.13 -0.10 15.43
N PHE A 236 -13.26 0.60 15.47
CA PHE A 236 -13.50 1.78 14.65
C PHE A 236 -13.14 3.03 15.45
N ASN A 237 -12.64 4.05 14.76
CA ASN A 237 -12.31 5.34 15.37
C ASN A 237 -13.45 6.34 15.16
N ASN A 238 -13.56 7.30 16.07
CA ASN A 238 -14.32 8.51 15.86
C ASN A 238 -13.55 9.40 14.87
N TYR A 239 -14.25 9.90 13.85
CA TYR A 239 -13.73 10.93 12.95
C TYR A 239 -14.69 12.11 12.98
N ASN A 240 -14.24 13.19 13.61
CA ASN A 240 -15.05 14.38 13.88
C ASN A 240 -15.83 14.80 12.63
N GLY A 241 -17.15 14.96 12.72
CA GLY A 241 -17.95 15.43 11.58
C GLY A 241 -18.05 14.46 10.40
N PHE A 242 -17.69 13.19 10.57
CA PHE A 242 -17.94 12.13 9.58
C PHE A 242 -18.55 10.87 10.21
N GLN A 243 -17.95 10.35 11.28
CA GLN A 243 -18.48 9.17 11.96
C GLN A 243 -18.19 9.20 13.46
N SER A 244 -19.08 8.59 14.24
CA SER A 244 -18.89 8.36 15.67
C SER A 244 -19.23 6.92 16.06
N VAL A 245 -18.59 6.44 17.12
CA VAL A 245 -18.71 5.07 17.62
C VAL A 245 -19.29 5.11 19.02
N SER A 246 -20.35 4.36 19.27
CA SER A 246 -20.95 4.15 20.59
C SER A 246 -21.29 2.68 20.79
N SER A 247 -20.62 2.01 21.73
CA SER A 247 -20.75 0.56 21.95
C SER A 247 -20.58 -0.27 20.66
N ASN A 248 -21.65 -0.88 20.14
CA ASN A 248 -21.66 -1.67 18.90
C ASN A 248 -22.23 -0.89 17.69
N TYR A 249 -22.50 0.40 17.85
CA TYR A 249 -23.09 1.27 16.84
C TYR A 249 -22.02 2.18 16.22
N LEU A 250 -21.97 2.19 14.89
CA LEU A 250 -21.23 3.15 14.09
C LEU A 250 -22.23 4.12 13.45
N PHE A 251 -22.17 5.39 13.84
CA PHE A 251 -22.99 6.45 13.26
C PHE A 251 -22.20 7.16 12.18
N ILE A 252 -22.83 7.37 11.01
CA ILE A 252 -22.21 8.07 9.89
C ILE A 252 -23.00 9.34 9.58
N LYS A 253 -22.27 10.46 9.63
CA LYS A 253 -22.71 11.82 9.35
C LYS A 253 -21.75 12.40 8.31
N PRO A 254 -21.96 12.18 6.99
CA PRO A 254 -20.97 12.50 5.96
C PRO A 254 -20.55 13.97 5.86
N ARG A 255 -21.26 14.86 6.58
CA ARG A 255 -21.04 16.30 6.61
C ARG A 255 -20.93 16.77 8.06
N SER A 256 -19.83 17.44 8.37
CA SER A 256 -19.74 18.27 9.57
C SER A 256 -20.37 19.62 9.29
N VAL A 257 -21.17 20.12 10.21
CA VAL A 257 -21.56 21.53 10.21
C VAL A 257 -20.76 22.19 11.33
N PHE A 258 -20.06 23.29 11.02
CA PHE A 258 -19.28 24.10 11.97
C PHE A 258 -17.96 23.48 12.44
N ASP A 259 -16.99 23.37 11.53
CA ASP A 259 -15.58 23.19 11.87
C ASP A 259 -14.72 24.17 11.07
N THR A 260 -14.26 25.23 11.75
CA THR A 260 -13.55 26.36 11.13
C THR A 260 -12.03 26.24 11.24
N LEU A 261 -11.48 25.20 11.88
CA LEU A 261 -10.03 25.05 12.04
C LEU A 261 -9.35 24.75 10.69
N ASN A 262 -8.55 25.70 10.19
CA ASN A 262 -7.73 25.50 8.99
C ASN A 262 -6.41 24.85 9.40
N ASP A 263 -6.09 23.70 8.81
CA ASP A 263 -4.80 23.04 8.96
C ASP A 263 -3.94 23.42 7.75
N ASN A 264 -3.20 24.52 7.86
CA ASN A 264 -2.36 25.05 6.77
C ASN A 264 -1.26 24.07 6.34
N SER A 265 -0.93 23.06 7.16
CA SER A 265 0.01 22.01 6.74
C SER A 265 -0.52 21.18 5.56
N LEU A 266 -1.85 21.15 5.39
CA LEU A 266 -2.52 20.51 4.27
C LEU A 266 -2.53 21.38 3.01
N LEU A 267 -1.96 22.58 3.02
CA LEU A 267 -1.82 23.45 1.85
C LEU A 267 -0.37 23.46 1.33
N ILE A 268 0.46 22.53 1.79
CA ILE A 268 1.86 22.41 1.41
C ILE A 268 2.06 21.17 0.53
N SER A 269 2.91 21.31 -0.48
CA SER A 269 3.33 20.22 -1.37
C SER A 269 4.12 19.17 -0.58
N THR A 270 3.96 17.91 -0.97
CA THR A 270 4.63 16.76 -0.33
C THR A 270 5.26 15.87 -1.38
N ASN A 271 5.90 14.78 -0.97
CA ASN A 271 6.49 13.82 -1.91
C ASN A 271 5.46 13.17 -2.86
N TYR A 272 4.20 13.01 -2.42
CA TYR A 272 3.15 12.36 -3.21
C TYR A 272 2.09 13.34 -3.71
N TYR A 273 1.76 14.37 -2.93
CA TYR A 273 0.95 15.49 -3.38
C TYR A 273 1.87 16.60 -3.91
N ASP A 274 2.67 16.28 -4.92
CA ASP A 274 3.74 17.15 -5.46
C ASP A 274 3.18 18.25 -6.39
N PHE A 275 2.17 18.99 -5.92
CA PHE A 275 1.42 19.95 -6.73
C PHE A 275 2.19 21.24 -7.08
N ASP A 276 3.37 21.44 -6.51
CA ASP A 276 4.31 22.49 -6.93
C ASP A 276 5.00 22.16 -8.27
N ASN A 277 4.81 20.95 -8.80
CA ASN A 277 5.32 20.55 -10.10
C ASN A 277 4.70 21.40 -11.23
N LEU A 278 5.53 21.90 -12.14
CA LEU A 278 5.14 22.79 -13.24
C LEU A 278 4.07 22.20 -14.16
N ILE A 279 3.96 20.86 -14.25
CA ILE A 279 2.90 20.21 -15.04
C ILE A 279 1.50 20.63 -14.60
N PHE A 280 1.34 21.02 -13.33
CA PHE A 280 0.06 21.45 -12.79
C PHE A 280 -0.24 22.92 -13.00
N LYS A 281 0.73 23.74 -13.43
CA LYS A 281 0.59 25.21 -13.46
C LYS A 281 -0.66 25.66 -14.23
N ASP A 282 -0.84 25.15 -15.44
CA ASP A 282 -1.93 25.55 -16.32
C ASP A 282 -3.28 25.03 -15.82
N ILE A 283 -3.33 23.77 -15.37
CA ILE A 283 -4.57 23.17 -14.88
C ILE A 283 -5.01 23.80 -13.54
N ILE A 284 -4.08 24.14 -12.64
CA ILE A 284 -4.42 24.85 -11.40
C ILE A 284 -5.00 26.22 -11.72
N MET A 285 -4.43 26.96 -12.68
CA MET A 285 -4.98 28.25 -13.09
C MET A 285 -6.41 28.13 -13.61
N GLN A 286 -6.72 27.07 -14.36
CA GLN A 286 -8.07 26.79 -14.84
C GLN A 286 -9.03 26.40 -13.72
N LEU A 287 -8.57 25.58 -12.77
CA LEU A 287 -9.41 25.02 -11.71
C LEU A 287 -9.64 25.95 -10.51
N LYS A 288 -8.87 27.02 -10.34
CA LYS A 288 -8.98 27.94 -9.19
C LYS A 288 -10.36 28.60 -9.02
N LEU A 289 -11.16 28.67 -10.08
CA LEU A 289 -12.51 29.23 -10.04
C LEU A 289 -13.59 28.14 -9.90
N ASN A 290 -13.20 26.87 -9.95
CA ASN A 290 -14.12 25.75 -9.86
C ASN A 290 -14.38 25.40 -8.41
N SER A 291 -15.61 25.00 -8.14
CA SER A 291 -16.00 24.38 -6.88
C SER A 291 -15.31 23.03 -6.68
N ILE A 292 -15.22 22.59 -5.42
CA ILE A 292 -14.67 21.28 -5.04
C ILE A 292 -15.31 20.14 -5.84
N ILE A 293 -16.62 20.20 -6.10
CA ILE A 293 -17.33 19.15 -6.85
C ILE A 293 -16.99 19.17 -8.33
N GLU A 294 -16.85 20.35 -8.94
CA GLU A 294 -16.41 20.46 -10.35
C GLU A 294 -14.99 19.93 -10.54
N ILE A 295 -14.08 20.19 -9.59
CA ILE A 295 -12.73 19.61 -9.59
C ILE A 295 -12.83 18.08 -9.45
N THR A 296 -13.67 17.57 -8.55
CA THR A 296 -13.88 16.13 -8.34
C THR A 296 -14.39 15.44 -9.62
N GLU A 297 -15.39 16.02 -10.27
CA GLU A 297 -15.93 15.51 -11.53
C GLU A 297 -14.93 15.60 -12.69
N TYR A 298 -14.11 16.64 -12.73
CA TYR A 298 -13.05 16.77 -13.72
C TYR A 298 -12.07 15.59 -13.61
N ILE A 299 -11.61 15.26 -12.40
CA ILE A 299 -10.73 14.10 -12.16
C ILE A 299 -11.41 12.79 -12.55
N HIS A 300 -12.68 12.62 -12.20
CA HIS A 300 -13.45 11.45 -12.61
C HIS A 300 -13.47 11.26 -14.14
N LYS A 301 -13.59 12.35 -14.90
CA LYS A 301 -13.69 12.34 -16.37
C LYS A 301 -12.36 12.07 -17.06
N ILE A 302 -11.25 12.63 -16.56
CA ILE A 302 -9.94 12.49 -17.23
C ILE A 302 -9.26 11.15 -16.92
N MET A 303 -9.52 10.59 -15.74
CA MET A 303 -8.86 9.37 -15.28
C MET A 303 -9.51 8.12 -15.88
N LYS A 304 -8.68 7.12 -16.16
CA LYS A 304 -9.10 5.78 -16.59
C LYS A 304 -8.81 4.76 -15.49
N PRO A 305 -9.79 3.94 -15.06
CA PRO A 305 -9.57 2.91 -14.05
C PRO A 305 -8.46 1.93 -14.48
N HIS A 306 -7.42 1.82 -13.66
CA HIS A 306 -6.28 0.94 -13.87
C HIS A 306 -5.54 0.70 -12.54
N PRO A 307 -5.63 -0.48 -11.92
CA PRO A 307 -4.97 -0.71 -10.63
C PRO A 307 -3.46 -0.63 -10.75
N ASN A 308 -2.83 0.28 -10.00
CA ASN A 308 -1.37 0.42 -9.92
C ASN A 308 -0.87 -0.27 -8.63
N MET A 309 0.34 -0.85 -8.65
CA MET A 309 0.80 -1.66 -7.50
C MET A 309 1.51 -0.81 -6.45
N TYR A 310 2.16 0.25 -6.92
CA TYR A 310 2.91 1.17 -6.10
C TYR A 310 2.24 2.53 -6.10
N PRO A 311 2.32 3.25 -4.98
CA PRO A 311 1.86 4.62 -4.94
C PRO A 311 2.68 5.45 -5.94
N GLU A 312 1.97 6.17 -6.80
CA GLU A 312 2.55 7.14 -7.75
C GLU A 312 2.43 8.56 -7.18
N ARG A 313 3.29 9.46 -7.65
CA ARG A 313 3.18 10.89 -7.35
C ARG A 313 2.02 11.51 -8.13
N ALA A 314 1.41 12.57 -7.62
CA ALA A 314 0.32 13.25 -8.30
C ALA A 314 0.72 13.68 -9.73
N SER A 315 1.95 14.17 -9.92
CA SER A 315 2.45 14.57 -11.25
C SER A 315 2.55 13.40 -12.24
N GLU A 316 2.95 12.22 -11.77
CA GLU A 316 3.00 10.99 -12.55
C GLU A 316 1.58 10.55 -12.95
N ILE A 317 0.65 10.57 -11.98
CA ILE A 317 -0.76 10.23 -12.19
C ILE A 317 -1.40 11.17 -13.21
N PHE A 318 -1.15 12.48 -13.09
CA PHE A 318 -1.64 13.50 -14.03
C PHE A 318 -1.09 13.31 -15.43
N SER A 319 0.17 12.87 -15.58
CA SER A 319 0.74 12.58 -16.90
C SER A 319 0.11 11.34 -17.55
N ASN A 320 -0.22 10.33 -16.73
CA ASN A 320 -0.66 9.02 -17.17
C ASN A 320 -2.19 8.90 -17.35
N HIS A 321 -2.96 9.71 -16.62
CA HIS A 321 -4.43 9.66 -16.57
C HIS A 321 -4.98 8.25 -16.25
N ASN A 322 -4.30 7.50 -15.39
CA ASN A 322 -4.71 6.16 -15.02
C ASN A 322 -4.37 5.82 -13.57
N GLY A 323 -5.16 4.94 -12.96
CA GLY A 323 -4.99 4.55 -11.56
C GLY A 323 -6.23 3.89 -10.98
N ASP A 324 -6.16 3.43 -9.74
CA ASP A 324 -7.35 3.02 -8.98
C ASP A 324 -7.77 4.09 -7.97
N CYS A 325 -8.62 3.71 -7.00
CA CYS A 325 -9.10 4.62 -5.98
C CYS A 325 -8.00 5.42 -5.26
N SER A 326 -6.81 4.85 -5.02
CA SER A 326 -5.72 5.58 -4.36
C SER A 326 -5.13 6.68 -5.25
N GLU A 327 -4.93 6.42 -6.54
CA GLU A 327 -4.37 7.43 -7.46
C GLU A 327 -5.39 8.53 -7.76
N TYR A 328 -6.66 8.17 -7.92
CA TYR A 328 -7.73 9.16 -8.08
C TYR A 328 -7.80 10.10 -6.86
N ALA A 329 -7.77 9.53 -5.64
CA ALA A 329 -7.75 10.32 -4.41
C ALA A 329 -6.49 11.19 -4.31
N THR A 330 -5.32 10.63 -4.66
CA THR A 330 -4.04 11.34 -4.59
C THR A 330 -3.98 12.54 -5.53
N LEU A 331 -4.41 12.36 -6.78
CA LEU A 331 -4.46 13.44 -7.77
C LEU A 331 -5.49 14.52 -7.36
N LEU A 332 -6.68 14.12 -6.92
CA LEU A 332 -7.69 15.08 -6.46
C LEU A 332 -7.20 15.87 -5.24
N THR A 333 -6.60 15.21 -4.26
CA THR A 333 -6.02 15.87 -3.08
C THR A 333 -4.98 16.91 -3.50
N ALA A 334 -4.05 16.55 -4.39
CA ALA A 334 -3.02 17.48 -4.86
C ALA A 334 -3.62 18.75 -5.50
N LEU A 335 -4.62 18.60 -6.37
CA LEU A 335 -5.25 19.73 -7.06
C LEU A 335 -6.17 20.57 -6.18
N LEU A 336 -6.85 19.96 -5.22
CA LEU A 336 -7.63 20.68 -4.21
C LEU A 336 -6.72 21.55 -3.32
N ARG A 337 -5.61 20.98 -2.84
CA ARG A 337 -4.63 21.73 -2.04
C ARG A 337 -4.03 22.90 -2.82
N ALA A 338 -3.67 22.68 -4.08
CA ALA A 338 -3.18 23.73 -4.97
C ALA A 338 -4.22 24.84 -5.26
N SER A 339 -5.50 24.50 -5.13
CA SER A 339 -6.64 25.43 -5.22
C SER A 339 -7.04 26.02 -3.87
N ASN A 340 -6.16 25.94 -2.86
CA ASN A 340 -6.37 26.43 -1.48
C ASN A 340 -7.50 25.73 -0.69
N TYR A 341 -7.86 24.50 -1.05
CA TYR A 341 -8.76 23.67 -0.26
C TYR A 341 -7.95 22.66 0.58
N PRO A 342 -7.92 22.78 1.93
CA PRO A 342 -7.31 21.77 2.77
C PRO A 342 -7.96 20.41 2.52
N ALA A 343 -7.16 19.43 2.11
CA ALA A 343 -7.65 18.10 1.73
C ALA A 343 -6.66 17.00 2.11
N TYR A 344 -7.14 15.78 2.29
CA TYR A 344 -6.31 14.59 2.49
C TYR A 344 -7.03 13.32 2.05
N ASN A 345 -6.25 12.29 1.74
CA ASN A 345 -6.79 10.98 1.40
C ASN A 345 -7.40 10.31 2.63
N VAL A 346 -8.44 9.52 2.39
CA VAL A 346 -9.11 8.69 3.37
C VAL A 346 -9.22 7.28 2.81
N TYR A 347 -8.92 6.29 3.65
CA TYR A 347 -9.07 4.89 3.32
C TYR A 347 -10.15 4.26 4.19
N GLY A 348 -10.98 3.44 3.57
CA GLY A 348 -12.07 2.83 4.28
C GLY A 348 -12.89 1.86 3.44
N LEU A 349 -14.19 1.84 3.69
CA LEU A 349 -15.12 0.92 3.05
C LEU A 349 -16.26 1.68 2.37
N ILE A 350 -16.63 1.25 1.17
CA ILE A 350 -17.83 1.71 0.46
C ILE A 350 -18.82 0.56 0.29
N PHE A 351 -20.10 0.80 0.59
CA PHE A 351 -21.17 -0.16 0.33
C PHE A 351 -21.66 -0.09 -1.12
N MET A 352 -21.50 -1.18 -1.86
CA MET A 352 -21.96 -1.32 -3.24
C MET A 352 -22.49 -2.73 -3.49
N LYS A 353 -23.62 -2.86 -4.19
CA LYS A 353 -24.16 -4.16 -4.66
C LYS A 353 -24.25 -5.25 -3.57
N GLY A 354 -24.58 -4.89 -2.32
CA GLY A 354 -24.73 -5.83 -1.21
C GLY A 354 -23.43 -6.19 -0.47
N TYR A 355 -22.32 -5.56 -0.82
CA TYR A 355 -21.02 -5.79 -0.19
C TYR A 355 -20.34 -4.49 0.19
N TYR A 356 -19.46 -4.54 1.18
CA TYR A 356 -18.49 -3.49 1.40
C TYR A 356 -17.17 -3.81 0.70
N TYR A 357 -16.60 -2.81 0.04
CA TYR A 357 -15.32 -2.88 -0.65
C TYR A 357 -14.35 -1.90 -0.03
N TYR A 358 -13.08 -2.27 0.03
CA TYR A 358 -12.01 -1.32 0.32
C TYR A 358 -12.00 -0.22 -0.74
N HIS A 359 -11.85 1.02 -0.28
CA HIS A 359 -11.87 2.18 -1.14
C HIS A 359 -11.03 3.30 -0.57
N ALA A 360 -10.57 4.18 -1.46
CA ALA A 360 -9.89 5.42 -1.12
C ALA A 360 -10.62 6.61 -1.76
N TRP A 361 -10.76 7.69 -1.00
CA TRP A 361 -11.40 8.93 -1.45
C TRP A 361 -10.78 10.14 -0.74
N VAL A 362 -11.36 11.32 -0.88
CA VAL A 362 -10.80 12.56 -0.34
C VAL A 362 -11.71 13.18 0.70
N ARG A 363 -11.11 13.61 1.80
CA ARG A 363 -11.73 14.48 2.78
C ARG A 363 -11.21 15.89 2.61
N VAL A 364 -12.13 16.84 2.48
CA VAL A 364 -11.84 18.22 2.07
C VAL A 364 -12.63 19.20 2.92
N LYS A 365 -12.01 20.34 3.19
CA LYS A 365 -12.63 21.45 3.91
C LYS A 365 -13.19 22.47 2.93
N GLY A 366 -14.51 22.64 2.95
CA GLY A 366 -15.17 23.78 2.32
C GLY A 366 -15.60 24.82 3.36
N ASP A 367 -16.37 25.82 2.93
CA ASP A 367 -16.73 26.98 3.75
C ASP A 367 -17.50 26.63 5.04
N LYS A 368 -18.34 25.58 4.98
CA LYS A 368 -19.20 25.15 6.10
C LYS A 368 -18.56 24.10 7.00
N GLY A 369 -17.37 23.60 6.63
CA GLY A 369 -16.66 22.54 7.34
C GLY A 369 -16.19 21.41 6.44
N TRP A 370 -15.79 20.30 7.08
CA TRP A 370 -15.28 19.11 6.41
C TRP A 370 -16.38 18.23 5.85
N PHE A 371 -16.16 17.74 4.63
CA PHE A 371 -16.98 16.71 3.98
C PHE A 371 -16.08 15.81 3.12
N CYS A 372 -16.65 14.74 2.58
CA CYS A 372 -15.92 13.81 1.72
C CYS A 372 -16.41 13.86 0.27
N VAL A 373 -15.50 13.70 -0.68
CA VAL A 373 -15.74 13.59 -2.12
C VAL A 373 -15.01 12.38 -2.68
N ASP A 374 -15.61 11.75 -3.68
CA ASP A 374 -15.09 10.54 -4.31
C ASP A 374 -14.79 10.79 -5.80
N PRO A 375 -13.50 10.95 -6.17
CA PRO A 375 -13.11 11.16 -7.55
C PRO A 375 -13.33 9.93 -8.43
N THR A 376 -13.39 8.71 -7.88
CA THR A 376 -13.68 7.51 -8.70
C THR A 376 -15.12 7.45 -9.17
N ARG A 377 -16.00 8.22 -8.52
CA ARG A 377 -17.44 8.28 -8.78
C ARG A 377 -17.92 9.67 -9.19
N GLY A 378 -17.06 10.69 -9.12
CA GLY A 378 -17.40 12.07 -9.41
C GLY A 378 -18.47 12.65 -8.50
N CYS A 379 -18.52 12.24 -7.22
CA CYS A 379 -19.65 12.58 -6.34
C CYS A 379 -19.22 13.02 -4.94
N ILE A 380 -20.13 13.67 -4.21
CA ILE A 380 -20.02 13.88 -2.76
C ILE A 380 -20.30 12.54 -2.07
N CYS A 381 -19.49 12.17 -1.07
CA CYS A 381 -19.70 10.94 -0.33
C CYS A 381 -20.97 11.00 0.50
N ASP A 382 -21.70 9.89 0.53
CA ASP A 382 -22.89 9.71 1.36
C ASP A 382 -22.59 8.77 2.53
N ALA A 383 -23.62 8.31 3.22
CA ALA A 383 -23.47 7.42 4.36
C ALA A 383 -23.16 5.95 3.98
N LYS A 384 -22.85 5.65 2.70
CA LYS A 384 -22.32 4.34 2.27
C LYS A 384 -20.83 4.18 2.56
N TYR A 385 -20.16 5.26 2.96
CA TYR A 385 -18.72 5.32 3.20
C TYR A 385 -18.41 5.19 4.71
N ILE A 386 -17.50 4.31 5.08
CA ILE A 386 -16.99 4.12 6.45
C ILE A 386 -15.49 4.41 6.45
N ILE A 387 -15.05 5.39 7.25
CA ILE A 387 -13.63 5.69 7.41
C ILE A 387 -12.97 4.66 8.32
N LEU A 388 -11.87 4.10 7.84
CA LEU A 388 -10.95 3.29 8.65
C LEU A 388 -9.69 4.07 9.01
N GLN A 389 -9.26 4.99 8.13
CA GLN A 389 -8.01 5.73 8.28
C GLN A 389 -7.98 7.02 7.47
N GLU A 390 -7.27 8.02 8.00
CA GLU A 390 -6.96 9.28 7.33
C GLU A 390 -5.47 9.32 6.97
N ASP A 391 -5.13 9.87 5.81
CA ASP A 391 -3.76 9.98 5.28
C ASP A 391 -3.47 11.40 4.77
N LYS A 392 -2.94 12.20 5.68
CA LYS A 392 -2.57 13.60 5.43
C LYS A 392 -1.32 13.76 4.56
N THR A 393 -0.50 12.73 4.41
CA THR A 393 0.83 12.80 3.76
C THR A 393 0.88 12.14 2.38
N GLY A 394 -0.05 11.23 2.10
CA GLY A 394 -0.12 10.47 0.85
C GLY A 394 0.84 9.30 0.81
N GLY A 395 0.81 8.58 -0.32
CA GLY A 395 1.80 7.55 -0.62
C GLY A 395 1.58 6.18 0.01
N PHE A 396 0.33 5.83 0.30
CA PHE A 396 -0.02 4.71 1.18
C PHE A 396 0.61 4.93 2.56
N SER A 397 -0.13 5.56 3.49
CA SER A 397 0.41 5.82 4.83
C SER A 397 1.12 4.57 5.42
N LYS A 398 2.29 4.77 6.04
CA LYS A 398 3.12 3.70 6.61
C LYS A 398 2.41 2.84 7.66
N ASP A 399 1.24 3.31 8.10
CA ASP A 399 0.37 2.74 9.12
C ASP A 399 -0.99 2.29 8.54
N ILE A 400 -1.14 2.06 7.22
CA ILE A 400 -2.42 1.50 6.71
C ILE A 400 -2.67 0.14 7.35
N LYS A 401 -3.44 0.14 8.43
CA LYS A 401 -3.91 -1.07 9.09
C LYS A 401 -5.11 -1.55 8.31
N PHE A 402 -4.83 -2.31 7.25
CA PHE A 402 -5.85 -3.14 6.64
C PHE A 402 -6.42 -4.01 7.74
N LEU A 403 -7.69 -3.79 8.06
CA LEU A 403 -8.39 -4.62 9.00
C LEU A 403 -8.37 -6.07 8.44
N PRO A 404 -8.23 -7.10 9.29
CA PRO A 404 -8.44 -8.48 8.86
C PRO A 404 -9.95 -8.69 8.61
N ILE A 405 -10.39 -8.23 7.45
CA ILE A 405 -11.80 -7.98 7.13
C ILE A 405 -12.58 -9.25 6.76
N SER A 406 -11.91 -10.37 6.47
CA SER A 406 -12.59 -11.65 6.19
C SER A 406 -13.47 -12.15 7.35
N LYS A 407 -13.44 -11.48 8.50
CA LYS A 407 -14.26 -11.79 9.69
C LYS A 407 -15.27 -10.69 10.08
N LEU A 408 -15.37 -9.59 9.33
CA LEU A 408 -16.37 -8.56 9.62
C LEU A 408 -17.74 -8.95 9.06
N LYS A 409 -18.79 -8.84 9.87
CA LYS A 409 -20.19 -8.92 9.44
C LYS A 409 -20.88 -7.62 9.78
N ILE A 410 -21.35 -6.90 8.77
CA ILE A 410 -22.12 -5.67 9.00
C ILE A 410 -23.59 -6.07 8.98
N MET A 411 -24.27 -5.90 10.12
CA MET A 411 -25.56 -6.52 10.42
C MET A 411 -26.78 -5.68 10.00
N TYR A 412 -26.66 -4.35 9.84
CA TYR A 412 -27.75 -3.49 9.33
C TYR A 412 -27.34 -2.02 9.22
N SER A 413 -28.13 -1.23 8.49
CA SER A 413 -28.25 0.22 8.69
C SER A 413 -29.68 0.58 9.05
N GLU A 414 -29.91 1.17 10.21
CA GLU A 414 -31.15 1.89 10.49
C GLU A 414 -30.98 3.33 10.02
N VAL A 415 -32.01 3.86 9.35
CA VAL A 415 -32.04 5.29 9.12
C VAL A 415 -32.72 5.94 10.31
N LEU A 416 -32.00 6.85 10.97
CA LEU A 416 -32.61 7.72 11.96
C LEU A 416 -33.24 8.89 11.19
N ASP A 417 -34.48 9.24 11.55
CA ASP A 417 -35.01 10.58 11.30
C ASP A 417 -34.21 11.59 12.13
N ASP A 418 -34.03 12.80 11.61
CA ASP A 418 -33.44 13.92 12.35
C ASP A 418 -34.29 14.34 13.55
#